data_AF-A0A7Y4ZQW6-F1
#
_entry.id   AF-A0A7Y4ZQW6-F1
#
_cell.length_a   1.000
_cell.length_b   1.000
_cell.length_c   1.000
_cell.angle_alpha   90.00
_cell.angle_beta   90.00
_cell.angle_gamma   90.00
#
_symmetry.space_group_name_H-M   'P 1'
#
loop_
_entity.id
_entity.type
_entity.pdbx_description
1 polymer ?
#
loop_
_entity_poly.entity_id
_entity_poly.type
_entity_poly.pdbx_seq_one_letter_code
_entity_poly.pdbx_strand_id
1 'polypeptide(L)'
;MRFISLLAVTGLAIAVFGACSGDAVGVDACRRIETARCQRAAGCGISLGTPLHEKGDPETDVTACVRFYRDACLHGLVATAEPGGGETDACVNVILTGDCTVVKQPEIASACSFLAVPDAGAAVVDAGSDVSDATGQ
;
A
#
# COMPACT_ATOMS: atom_id res chain seq x y z
N MET A 1 -57.76 -13.05 -25.03
CA MET A 1 -56.44 -13.71 -24.98
C MET A 1 -55.37 -12.66 -25.25
N ARG A 2 -54.39 -12.57 -24.33
CA ARG A 2 -53.13 -11.80 -24.38
C ARG A 2 -53.23 -10.26 -24.25
N PHE A 3 -53.10 -9.78 -23.01
CA PHE A 3 -52.40 -8.54 -22.72
C PHE A 3 -51.21 -8.89 -21.81
N ILE A 4 -50.01 -8.67 -22.34
CA ILE A 4 -48.73 -8.87 -21.64
C ILE A 4 -48.60 -7.72 -20.64
N SER A 5 -48.85 -7.98 -19.37
CA SER A 5 -48.59 -7.02 -18.30
C SER A 5 -47.10 -6.98 -18.00
N LEU A 6 -46.49 -5.83 -18.27
CA LEU A 6 -45.20 -5.39 -17.75
C LEU A 6 -45.15 -5.62 -16.23
N LEU A 7 -44.33 -6.56 -15.77
CA LEU A 7 -43.84 -6.59 -14.40
C LEU A 7 -42.41 -6.07 -14.42
N ALA A 8 -42.31 -4.75 -14.24
CA ALA A 8 -41.07 -4.05 -13.96
C ALA A 8 -40.50 -4.55 -12.63
N VAL A 9 -39.51 -5.45 -12.70
CA VAL A 9 -38.65 -5.77 -11.56
C VAL A 9 -37.48 -4.79 -11.61
N THR A 10 -37.72 -3.57 -11.14
CA THR A 10 -36.66 -2.61 -10.80
C THR A 10 -35.90 -3.14 -9.59
N GLY A 11 -34.91 -3.99 -9.84
CA GLY A 11 -33.90 -4.36 -8.85
C GLY A 11 -32.96 -3.18 -8.61
N LEU A 12 -33.32 -2.31 -7.66
CA LEU A 12 -32.40 -1.30 -7.14
C LEU A 12 -31.40 -2.02 -6.23
N ALA A 13 -30.36 -2.60 -6.84
CA ALA A 13 -29.16 -2.98 -6.13
C ALA A 13 -28.45 -1.67 -5.73
N ILE A 14 -28.73 -1.19 -4.51
CA ILE A 14 -27.92 -0.15 -3.89
C ILE A 14 -26.57 -0.81 -3.60
N ALA A 15 -25.65 -0.65 -4.56
CA ALA A 15 -24.25 -0.98 -4.35
C ALA A 15 -23.72 -0.01 -3.31
N VAL A 16 -23.71 -0.45 -2.05
CA VAL A 16 -22.95 0.21 -0.98
C VAL A 16 -21.48 -0.06 -1.31
N PHE A 17 -20.92 0.70 -2.25
CA PHE A 17 -19.49 0.95 -2.32
C PHE A 17 -19.15 1.89 -1.16
N GLY A 18 -19.35 1.39 0.07
CA GLY A 18 -18.85 2.03 1.27
C GLY A 18 -17.34 2.15 1.12
N ALA A 19 -16.86 3.38 1.15
CA ALA A 19 -15.49 3.75 0.90
C ALA A 19 -14.52 2.94 1.78
N CYS A 20 -13.87 1.93 1.20
CA CYS A 20 -12.56 1.50 1.65
C CYS A 20 -11.55 2.59 1.25
N SER A 21 -11.70 3.80 1.80
CA SER A 21 -10.73 4.89 1.71
C SER A 21 -10.35 5.20 3.16
N GLY A 22 -9.62 4.26 3.78
CA GLY A 22 -8.84 4.64 4.96
C GLY A 22 -7.82 5.69 4.52
N ASP A 23 -7.39 6.53 5.45
CA ASP A 23 -6.41 7.61 5.27
C ASP A 23 -4.99 7.07 4.96
N ALA A 24 -4.89 6.17 3.99
CA ALA A 24 -3.66 5.55 3.54
C ALA A 24 -2.81 6.61 2.83
N VAL A 25 -1.73 6.99 3.50
CA VAL A 25 -0.73 7.93 2.98
C VAL A 25 0.22 7.21 2.04
N GLY A 26 0.60 7.79 0.93
CA GLY A 26 1.75 7.32 0.16
C GLY A 26 1.53 6.05 -0.65
N VAL A 27 0.29 5.67 -0.97
CA VAL A 27 -0.01 4.41 -1.68
C VAL A 27 0.80 4.27 -2.98
N ASP A 28 0.82 5.33 -3.80
CA ASP A 28 1.55 5.30 -5.07
C ASP A 28 3.07 5.35 -4.84
N ALA A 29 3.55 6.11 -3.86
CA ALA A 29 4.96 6.11 -3.49
C ALA A 29 5.43 4.71 -3.02
N CYS A 30 4.66 4.05 -2.16
CA CYS A 30 4.88 2.68 -1.71
C CYS A 30 5.03 1.73 -2.89
N ARG A 31 4.09 1.76 -3.84
CA ARG A 31 4.13 0.87 -5.02
C ARG A 31 5.40 1.06 -5.82
N ARG A 32 5.83 2.30 -6.01
CA ARG A 32 7.04 2.64 -6.78
C ARG A 32 8.31 2.17 -6.08
N ILE A 33 8.40 2.42 -4.77
CA ILE A 33 9.52 1.97 -3.93
C ILE A 33 9.61 0.45 -3.92
N GLU A 34 8.51 -0.24 -3.65
CA GLU A 34 8.48 -1.70 -3.57
C GLU A 34 8.72 -2.35 -4.94
N THR A 35 8.26 -1.74 -6.03
CA THR A 35 8.62 -2.19 -7.39
C THR A 35 10.14 -2.17 -7.60
N ALA A 36 10.81 -1.08 -7.19
CA ALA A 36 12.26 -0.97 -7.30
C ALA A 36 12.98 -2.01 -6.41
N ARG A 37 12.47 -2.26 -5.20
CA ARG A 37 13.01 -3.30 -4.31
C ARG A 37 12.84 -4.70 -4.90
N CYS A 38 11.66 -5.03 -5.43
CA CYS A 38 11.39 -6.30 -6.09
C CYS A 38 12.36 -6.56 -7.24
N GLN A 39 12.60 -5.56 -8.10
CA GLN A 39 13.53 -5.67 -9.23
C GLN A 39 14.98 -5.94 -8.81
N ARG A 40 15.38 -5.40 -7.66
CA ARG A 40 16.74 -5.53 -7.12
C ARG A 40 16.94 -6.74 -6.21
N ALA A 41 15.87 -7.31 -5.68
CA ALA A 41 15.88 -8.31 -4.62
C ALA A 41 16.73 -9.54 -4.95
N ALA A 42 16.55 -10.14 -6.13
CA ALA A 42 17.27 -11.34 -6.54
C ALA A 42 18.78 -11.13 -6.59
N GLY A 43 19.24 -10.00 -7.15
CA GLY A 43 20.66 -9.62 -7.17
C GLY A 43 21.27 -9.39 -5.78
N CYS A 44 20.42 -9.19 -4.77
CA CYS A 44 20.80 -9.00 -3.38
C CYS A 44 20.63 -10.24 -2.50
N GLY A 45 20.34 -11.41 -3.11
CA GLY A 45 20.12 -12.66 -2.40
C GLY A 45 18.87 -12.65 -1.51
N ILE A 46 17.93 -11.73 -1.77
CA ILE A 46 16.64 -11.68 -1.10
C ILE A 46 15.72 -12.68 -1.82
N SER A 47 15.23 -13.68 -1.08
CA SER A 47 14.29 -14.64 -1.65
C SER A 47 12.94 -13.98 -1.89
N LEU A 48 12.41 -14.13 -3.10
CA LEU A 48 11.08 -13.68 -3.45
C LEU A 48 10.03 -14.78 -3.32
N GLY A 49 10.40 -16.01 -2.90
CA GLY A 49 9.51 -17.17 -2.84
C GLY A 49 8.36 -17.08 -1.83
N THR A 50 8.21 -15.96 -1.12
CA THR A 50 7.11 -15.66 -0.21
C THR A 50 6.49 -14.29 -0.55
N PRO A 51 5.15 -14.17 -0.67
CA PRO A 51 4.15 -15.23 -0.51
C PRO A 51 4.31 -16.33 -1.56
N LEU A 52 3.87 -17.55 -1.22
CA LEU A 52 3.93 -18.68 -2.15
C LEU A 52 3.17 -18.33 -3.43
N HIS A 53 3.86 -18.45 -4.54
CA HIS A 53 3.33 -18.30 -5.89
C HIS A 53 3.84 -19.45 -6.74
N GLU A 54 3.33 -19.58 -7.96
CA GLU A 54 3.83 -20.55 -8.91
C GLU A 54 5.33 -20.32 -9.12
N LYS A 55 6.16 -21.28 -8.70
CA LYS A 55 7.62 -21.16 -8.81
C LYS A 55 7.99 -21.22 -10.28
N GLY A 56 8.67 -20.20 -10.78
CA GLY A 56 9.12 -20.11 -12.17
C GLY A 56 10.52 -19.51 -12.29
N ASP A 57 10.76 -18.82 -13.40
CA ASP A 57 11.99 -18.06 -13.64
C ASP A 57 12.05 -16.79 -12.75
N PRO A 58 13.23 -16.14 -12.60
CA PRO A 58 13.35 -14.91 -11.80
C PRO A 58 12.40 -13.77 -12.21
N GLU A 59 11.91 -13.72 -13.46
CA GLU A 59 10.95 -12.69 -13.87
C GLU A 59 9.55 -12.96 -13.29
N THR A 60 9.16 -14.23 -13.19
CA THR A 60 7.91 -14.62 -12.51
C THR A 60 7.93 -14.29 -11.02
N ASP A 61 9.05 -14.50 -10.34
CA ASP A 61 9.25 -14.15 -8.92
C ASP A 61 9.14 -12.63 -8.70
N VAL A 62 9.78 -11.82 -9.55
CA VAL A 62 9.67 -10.35 -9.49
C VAL A 62 8.23 -9.91 -9.75
N THR A 63 7.56 -10.50 -10.73
CA THR A 63 6.15 -10.20 -11.02
C THR A 63 5.23 -10.52 -9.84
N ALA A 64 5.46 -11.65 -9.17
CA ALA A 64 4.72 -12.02 -7.97
C ALA A 64 4.96 -11.03 -6.82
N CYS A 65 6.21 -10.63 -6.59
CA CYS A 65 6.57 -9.60 -5.62
C CYS A 65 5.85 -8.27 -5.89
N VAL A 66 5.86 -7.78 -7.13
CA VAL A 66 5.19 -6.53 -7.52
C VAL A 66 3.67 -6.63 -7.32
N ARG A 67 3.05 -7.77 -7.68
CA ARG A 67 1.61 -7.99 -7.45
C ARG A 67 1.25 -7.99 -5.97
N PHE A 68 2.06 -8.62 -5.13
CA PHE A 68 1.87 -8.60 -3.69
C PHE A 68 1.91 -7.16 -3.16
N TYR A 69 2.93 -6.39 -3.52
CA TYR A 69 3.05 -5.01 -3.04
C TYR A 69 2.06 -4.04 -3.66
N ARG A 70 1.52 -4.30 -4.85
CA ARG A 70 0.38 -3.54 -5.40
C ARG A 70 -0.78 -3.51 -4.40
N ASP A 71 -1.04 -4.64 -3.74
CA ASP A 71 -2.14 -4.83 -2.80
C ASP A 71 -1.72 -4.45 -1.37
N ALA A 72 -0.53 -4.85 -0.90
CA ALA A 72 -0.03 -4.49 0.43
C ALA A 72 0.11 -2.97 0.60
N CYS A 73 0.51 -2.26 -0.46
CA CYS A 73 0.60 -0.80 -0.43
C CYS A 73 -0.76 -0.09 -0.34
N LEU A 74 -1.90 -0.80 -0.44
CA LEU A 74 -3.22 -0.20 -0.15
C LEU A 74 -3.37 0.22 1.32
N HIS A 75 -2.50 -0.26 2.21
CA HIS A 75 -2.40 0.21 3.58
C HIS A 75 -1.59 1.52 3.72
N GLY A 76 -0.97 1.99 2.65
CA GLY A 76 -0.11 3.16 2.65
C GLY A 76 1.29 2.91 3.23
N LEU A 77 2.07 3.98 3.29
CA LEU A 77 3.36 4.07 3.96
C LEU A 77 3.16 4.37 5.44
N VAL A 78 4.11 3.92 6.25
CA VAL A 78 4.23 4.35 7.65
C VAL A 78 4.94 5.72 7.70
N ALA A 79 4.34 6.70 7.03
CA ALA A 79 4.83 8.07 6.94
C ALA A 79 3.78 9.03 7.52
N THR A 80 4.23 10.12 8.14
CA THR A 80 3.32 11.12 8.72
C THR A 80 2.67 12.03 7.68
N ALA A 81 3.15 12.01 6.44
CA ALA A 81 2.65 12.79 5.32
C ALA A 81 2.99 12.12 3.99
N GLU A 82 2.26 12.52 2.93
CA GLU A 82 2.53 12.08 1.56
C GLU A 82 3.95 12.52 1.14
N PRO A 83 4.85 11.60 0.77
CA PRO A 83 6.13 12.00 0.21
C PRO A 83 5.92 12.71 -1.13
N GLY A 84 6.65 13.80 -1.36
CA GLY A 84 6.62 14.48 -2.65
C GLY A 84 7.09 13.57 -3.79
N GLY A 85 6.66 13.86 -5.01
CA GLY A 85 7.11 13.11 -6.20
C GLY A 85 8.64 13.05 -6.31
N GLY A 86 9.33 14.17 -6.05
CA GLY A 86 10.80 14.23 -6.06
C GLY A 86 11.47 13.42 -4.95
N GLU A 87 10.87 13.34 -3.76
CA GLU A 87 11.39 12.51 -2.65
C GLU A 87 11.22 11.02 -2.98
N THR A 88 10.07 10.66 -3.54
CA THR A 88 9.81 9.29 -4.02
C THR A 88 10.79 8.90 -5.12
N ASP A 89 11.03 9.79 -6.09
CA ASP A 89 11.97 9.56 -7.20
C ASP A 89 13.40 9.35 -6.69
N ALA A 90 13.83 10.18 -5.73
CA ALA A 90 15.15 10.07 -5.11
C ALA A 90 15.30 8.73 -4.36
N CYS A 91 14.28 8.31 -3.61
CA CYS A 91 14.27 7.03 -2.91
C CYS A 91 14.32 5.84 -3.89
N VAL A 92 13.49 5.86 -4.93
CA VAL A 92 13.50 4.84 -5.99
C VAL A 92 14.88 4.77 -6.65
N ASN A 93 15.48 5.92 -6.97
CA ASN A 93 16.80 5.97 -7.59
C ASN A 93 17.87 5.33 -6.70
N VAL A 94 17.90 5.65 -5.39
CA VAL A 94 18.92 5.08 -4.49
C VAL A 94 18.75 3.57 -4.31
N ILE A 95 17.52 3.04 -4.38
CA ILE A 95 17.28 1.58 -4.38
C ILE A 95 17.82 0.94 -5.66
N LEU A 96 17.56 1.56 -6.81
CA LEU A 96 17.96 1.04 -8.12
C LEU A 96 19.47 1.13 -8.38
N THR A 97 20.18 2.11 -7.80
CA THR A 97 21.61 2.32 -8.03
C THR A 97 22.50 1.99 -6.82
N GLY A 98 21.91 1.88 -5.63
CA GLY A 98 22.63 1.65 -4.38
C GLY A 98 23.07 0.20 -4.17
N ASP A 99 23.50 -0.11 -2.94
CA ASP A 99 23.90 -1.45 -2.54
C ASP A 99 22.73 -2.27 -1.97
N CYS A 100 23.01 -3.52 -1.65
CA CYS A 100 21.99 -4.43 -1.12
C CYS A 100 21.56 -4.14 0.33
N THR A 101 22.25 -3.25 1.03
CA THR A 101 21.83 -2.77 2.35
C THR A 101 20.60 -1.86 2.18
N VAL A 102 20.63 -0.95 1.21
CA VAL A 102 19.51 -0.07 0.88
C VAL A 102 18.30 -0.85 0.36
N VAL A 103 18.51 -1.89 -0.44
CA VAL A 103 17.39 -2.74 -0.93
C VAL A 103 16.68 -3.44 0.24
N LYS A 104 17.45 -3.91 1.23
CA LYS A 104 16.92 -4.60 2.43
C LYS A 104 16.22 -3.64 3.38
N GLN A 105 16.82 -2.48 3.62
CA GLN A 105 16.37 -1.46 4.59
C GLN A 105 16.43 -0.08 3.92
N PRO A 106 15.44 0.29 3.08
CA PRO A 106 15.48 1.55 2.35
C PRO A 106 15.56 2.77 3.28
N GLU A 107 14.93 2.71 4.45
CA GLU A 107 14.86 3.78 5.45
C GLU A 107 16.23 4.27 5.97
N ILE A 108 17.30 3.48 5.81
CA ILE A 108 18.67 3.90 6.20
C ILE A 108 19.27 4.90 5.22
N ALA A 109 18.75 4.95 3.98
CA ALA A 109 19.19 5.91 3.00
C ALA A 109 18.50 7.26 3.26
N SER A 110 19.26 8.35 3.26
CA SER A 110 18.72 9.69 3.50
C SER A 110 17.61 10.07 2.52
N ALA A 111 17.64 9.57 1.29
CA ALA A 111 16.60 9.80 0.29
C ALA A 111 15.26 9.09 0.60
N CYS A 112 15.26 8.12 1.52
CA CYS A 112 14.11 7.30 1.91
C CYS A 112 13.75 7.48 3.39
N SER A 113 14.27 8.50 4.07
CA SER A 113 14.12 8.66 5.53
C SER A 113 12.67 8.83 5.98
N PHE A 114 11.76 9.21 5.08
CA PHE A 114 10.32 9.28 5.35
C PHE A 114 9.67 7.90 5.60
N LEU A 115 10.38 6.81 5.32
CA LEU A 115 9.95 5.44 5.64
C LEU A 115 10.29 5.04 7.08
N ALA A 116 11.11 5.83 7.78
CA ALA A 116 11.49 5.52 9.15
C ALA A 116 10.28 5.71 10.08
N VAL A 117 9.92 4.65 10.80
CA VAL A 117 8.96 4.74 11.90
C VAL A 117 9.59 5.54 13.04
N PRO A 118 8.93 6.59 13.56
CA PRO A 118 9.34 7.21 14.81
C PRO A 118 9.29 6.15 15.92
N ASP A 119 10.29 6.13 16.80
CA ASP A 119 10.35 5.22 17.94
C ASP A 119 9.01 5.24 18.69
N ALA A 120 8.52 4.06 19.08
CA ALA A 120 7.20 3.82 19.69
C ALA A 120 6.94 4.53 21.04
N GLY A 121 7.79 5.48 21.43
CA GLY A 121 7.58 6.42 22.54
C GLY A 121 6.83 7.69 22.15
N ALA A 122 6.60 7.97 20.87
CA ALA A 122 5.71 9.04 20.44
C ALA A 122 4.27 8.50 20.43
N ALA A 123 3.54 8.70 21.54
CA ALA A 123 2.13 8.34 21.63
C ALA A 123 1.36 8.93 20.44
N VAL A 124 0.76 8.06 19.63
CA VAL A 124 -0.31 8.46 18.72
C VAL A 124 -1.41 9.07 19.56
N VAL A 125 -1.66 10.37 19.39
CA VAL A 125 -2.84 11.01 19.96
C VAL A 125 -4.04 10.37 19.27
N ASP A 126 -4.78 9.56 20.01
CA ASP A 126 -6.07 9.04 19.59
C ASP A 126 -6.99 10.24 19.36
N ALA A 127 -7.19 10.62 18.10
CA ALA A 127 -8.20 11.58 17.70
C ALA A 127 -9.57 10.88 17.72
N GLY A 128 -9.96 10.46 18.92
CA GLY A 128 -11.17 9.72 19.22
C GLY A 128 -11.74 10.17 20.56
N SER A 129 -11.84 11.47 20.79
CA SER A 129 -12.60 12.02 21.92
C SER A 129 -13.76 12.87 21.43
N ASP A 130 -14.93 12.51 21.96
CA ASP A 130 -16.14 13.31 22.18
C ASP A 130 -17.19 13.40 21.07
N VAL A 131 -18.16 12.48 21.13
CA VAL A 131 -19.48 12.82 21.71
C VAL A 131 -20.15 11.57 22.31
N SER A 132 -20.11 11.47 23.64
CA SER A 132 -21.17 10.81 24.41
C SER A 132 -21.91 11.85 25.24
N ASP A 133 -23.19 11.55 25.47
CA ASP A 133 -24.18 12.20 26.35
C ASP A 133 -24.97 13.37 25.72
N ALA A 134 -26.29 13.47 25.83
CA ALA A 134 -27.39 12.66 26.37
C ALA A 134 -28.71 13.30 25.83
N THR A 135 -29.86 12.65 25.72
CA THR A 135 -30.85 12.50 26.81
C THR A 135 -32.14 11.90 26.21
N GLY A 136 -32.78 10.99 26.93
CA GLY A 136 -34.01 10.34 26.50
C GLY A 136 -35.26 11.22 26.44
N GLN A 137 -36.19 10.78 25.60
CA GLN A 137 -37.62 10.63 25.86
C GLN A 137 -38.23 9.73 24.80
#